data_AF-A0A422ZV49-F1
#
_entry.id   AF-A0A422ZV49-F1
#
_cell.length_a   1.000
_cell.length_b   1.000
_cell.length_c   1.000
_cell.angle_alpha   90.00
_cell.angle_beta   90.00
_cell.angle_gamma   90.00
#
_symmetry.space_group_name_H-M   'P 1'
#
loop_
_entity.id
_entity.type
_entity.pdbx_description
1 polymer ?
#
loop_
_entity_poly.entity_id
_entity_poly.type
_entity_poly.pdbx_seq_one_letter_code
_entity_poly.pdbx_strand_id
1 'polypeptide(L)' 'DEAREIMRELLTLISGYMVPKLAREIGGEPSKTPLDLGLKQR' A
#
# COMPACT_ATOMS: atom_id res chain seq x y z
N ASP A 1 -6.06 -0.81 10.67
CA ASP A 1 -6.15 -2.07 9.90
C ASP A 1 -6.90 -1.95 8.59
N GLU A 2 -7.95 -1.12 8.51
CA GLU A 2 -8.70 -0.78 7.29
C GLU A 2 -7.83 -0.56 6.02
N ALA A 3 -6.78 0.26 6.10
CA ALA A 3 -5.91 0.50 4.94
C ALA A 3 -5.21 -0.78 4.42
N ARG A 4 -4.92 -1.75 5.28
CA ARG A 4 -4.36 -3.05 4.86
C ARG A 4 -5.40 -3.91 4.16
N GLU A 5 -6.66 -3.83 4.57
CA GLU A 5 -7.78 -4.56 3.97
C GLU A 5 -8.07 -4.04 2.56
N ILE A 6 -8.17 -2.73 2.40
CA ILE A 6 -8.34 -2.08 1.09
C ILE A 6 -7.20 -2.48 0.13
N MET A 7 -5.95 -2.45 0.61
CA MET A 7 -4.80 -2.85 -0.21
C MET A 7 -4.81 -4.34 -0.57
N ARG A 8 -5.35 -5.20 0.30
CA ARG A 8 -5.50 -6.63 0.03
C ARG A 8 -6.54 -6.88 -1.06
N GLU A 9 -7.66 -6.15 -1.02
CA GLU A 9 -8.69 -6.24 -2.06
C GLU A 9 -8.14 -5.74 -3.40
N LEU A 10 -7.45 -4.59 -3.40
CA LEU A 10 -6.89 -4.00 -4.61
C LEU A 10 -5.91 -4.94 -5.33
N LEU A 11 -5.09 -5.70 -4.60
CA LEU A 11 -4.19 -6.72 -5.16
C LEU A 11 -4.91 -7.79 -6.01
N THR A 12 -6.21 -8.02 -5.78
CA THR A 12 -6.99 -9.00 -6.54
C THR A 12 -7.66 -8.40 -7.79
N LEU A 13 -7.80 -7.07 -7.83
CA LEU A 13 -8.55 -6.37 -8.86
C LEU A 13 -7.69 -5.91 -10.04
N ILE A 14 -6.38 -5.72 -9.82
CA ILE A 14 -5.47 -5.17 -10.82
C ILE A 14 -4.18 -5.98 -10.89
N SER A 15 -3.54 -5.95 -12.07
CA SER A 15 -2.22 -6.54 -12.28
C SER A 15 -1.20 -6.00 -11.28
N GLY A 16 -0.28 -6.86 -10.80
CA GLY A 16 0.65 -6.53 -9.71
C GLY A 16 1.50 -5.28 -9.95
N TYR A 17 1.84 -4.95 -11.20
CA TYR A 17 2.61 -3.74 -11.54
C TYR A 17 1.82 -2.44 -11.40
N MET A 18 0.48 -2.51 -11.34
CA MET A 18 -0.40 -1.35 -11.15
C MET A 18 -0.72 -1.09 -9.67
N VAL A 19 -0.30 -1.97 -8.77
CA VAL A 19 -0.66 -1.88 -7.35
C VAL A 19 0.12 -0.73 -6.70
N PRO A 20 -0.56 0.28 -6.14
CA PRO A 20 0.11 1.40 -5.50
C PRO A 20 0.79 0.97 -4.19
N LYS A 21 1.75 1.78 -3.72
CA LYS A 21 2.31 1.61 -2.38
C LYS A 21 1.48 2.40 -1.37
N LEU A 22 1.06 1.76 -0.28
CA LEU A 22 0.50 2.48 0.86
C LEU A 22 1.61 3.26 1.54
N ALA A 23 1.43 4.56 1.72
CA ALA A 23 2.42 5.42 2.34
C ALA A 23 1.76 6.31 3.40
N ARG A 24 2.53 6.64 4.43
CA ARG A 24 2.14 7.58 5.48
C ARG A 24 2.76 8.95 5.20
N GLU A 25 1.98 9.98 5.42
CA GLU A 25 2.46 11.36 5.39
C GLU A 25 2.89 11.78 6.79
N ILE A 26 4.06 12.39 6.90
CA ILE A 26 4.65 12.86 8.15
C ILE A 26 5.08 14.30 7.92
N GLY A 27 4.56 15.23 8.72
CA GLY A 27 4.89 16.66 8.58
C GLY A 27 6.38 16.91 8.78
N GLY A 28 6.99 17.67 7.86
CA GLY A 28 8.42 17.98 7.89
C GLY A 28 9.31 16.98 7.15
N GLU A 29 8.80 15.82 6.76
CA GLU A 29 9.52 14.89 5.89
C GLU A 29 9.46 15.35 4.42
N PRO A 30 10.56 15.27 3.66
CA PRO A 30 10.60 15.67 2.26
C PRO A 30 9.81 14.73 1.33
N SER A 31 9.33 13.60 1.83
CA SER A 31 8.66 12.57 1.04
C SER A 31 7.73 11.71 1.90
N LYS A 32 6.73 11.09 1.27
CA LYS A 32 5.86 10.11 1.94
C LYS A 32 6.67 8.89 2.35
N THR A 33 6.39 8.34 3.54
CA THR A 33 7.04 7.13 4.05
C THR A 33 6.26 5.90 3.61
N PRO A 34 6.78 5.04 2.72
CA PRO A 34 6.10 3.80 2.35
C PRO A 34 5.95 2.86 3.56
N LEU A 35 4.82 2.17 3.63
CA LEU A 35 4.56 1.15 4.65
C LEU A 35 4.77 -0.23 4.05
N ASP A 36 5.61 -1.06 4.69
CA ASP A 36 5.67 -2.48 4.34
C ASP A 36 4.46 -3.21 4.94
N LEU A 37 3.67 -3.82 4.07
CA LEU A 37 2.43 -4.50 4.43
C LEU A 37 2.58 -6.03 4.42
N GLY A 38 3.72 -6.57 4.00
CA GLY A 38 3.95 -8.01 3.90
C GLY A 38 2.91 -8.75 3.03
N LEU A 39 2.26 -8.04 2.11
CA LEU A 39 1.19 -8.60 1.28
C LEU A 39 1.79 -9.48 0.18
N LYS A 40 1.16 -10.63 -0.06
CA LYS A 40 1.49 -11.55 -1.15
C LYS A 40 0.22 -11.86 -1.92
N GLN A 41 0.30 -11.84 -3.25
CA GLN A 41 -0.72 -12.43 -4.10
C GLN A 41 -0.66 -13.95 -3.90
N ARG A 42 -1.79 -14.57 -3.58
CA ARG A 42 -1.93 -16.03 -3.48
C ARG A 42 -2.39 -16.59 -4.81
#